data_AF-Q384U6-F1
#
_entry.id   AF-Q384U6-F1
#
_cell.length_a   1.000
_cell.length_b   1.000
_cell.length_c   1.000
_cell.angle_alpha   90.00
_cell.angle_beta   90.00
_cell.angle_gamma   90.00
#
_symmetry.space_group_name_H-M   'P 1'
#
loop_
_entity.id
_entity.type
_entity.pdbx_description
1 polymer ?
#
loop_
_entity_poly.entity_id
_entity_poly.type
_entity_poly.pdbx_seq_one_letter_code
_entity_poly.pdbx_strand_id
1 'polypeptide(L)'
;MDVVEKFLSLRREGRGEEAYKMLAPGAAMGCPWGGMHHGETVQELLRDETRFVKRGYLDHVPIEKIDENTFQRKFKWDRGMSEYGNSGFKGVGILPVWREIYFVDNGSIRLVTANKQLKNRSLWHVLGVS
;
A
#
# COMPACT_ATOMS: atom_id res chain seq x y z
N MET A 1 3.24 -14.22 8.26
CA MET A 1 2.30 -13.11 8.54
C MET A 1 2.98 -12.08 9.43
N ASP A 2 3.60 -12.52 10.51
CA ASP A 2 4.27 -11.71 11.54
C ASP A 2 5.25 -10.68 10.97
N VAL A 3 6.03 -11.05 9.94
CA VAL A 3 6.95 -10.11 9.27
C VAL A 3 6.22 -8.91 8.66
N VAL A 4 5.06 -9.14 8.02
CA VAL A 4 4.26 -8.08 7.37
C VAL A 4 3.59 -7.19 8.42
N GLU A 5 3.03 -7.78 9.46
CA GLU A 5 2.42 -7.04 10.57
C GLU A 5 3.44 -6.14 11.26
N LYS A 6 4.62 -6.69 11.57
CA LYS A 6 5.69 -5.94 12.22
C LYS A 6 6.24 -4.85 11.31
N PHE A 7 6.43 -5.14 10.03
CA PHE A 7 6.85 -4.16 9.02
C PHE A 7 5.91 -2.96 8.98
N LEU A 8 4.59 -3.22 8.91
CA LEU A 8 3.58 -2.17 8.93
C LEU A 8 3.51 -1.42 10.26
N SER A 9 3.73 -2.10 11.40
CA SER A 9 3.79 -1.44 12.71
C SER A 9 4.93 -0.46 12.80
N LEU A 10 6.13 -0.87 12.40
CA LEU A 10 7.31 -0.02 12.40
C LEU A 10 7.11 1.22 11.51
N ARG A 11 6.49 1.07 10.34
CA ARG A 11 6.14 2.19 9.46
C ARG A 11 5.14 3.16 10.11
N ARG A 12 4.09 2.65 10.76
CA ARG A 12 3.15 3.50 11.53
C ARG A 12 3.87 4.29 12.62
N GLU A 13 4.79 3.64 13.33
CA GLU A 13 5.59 4.22 14.42
C GLU A 13 6.65 5.23 13.92
N GLY A 14 6.86 5.39 12.60
CA GLY A 14 7.91 6.24 12.06
C GLY A 14 9.32 5.65 12.23
N ARG A 15 9.42 4.32 12.32
CA ARG A 15 10.67 3.57 12.49
C ARG A 15 11.09 2.94 11.17
N GLY A 16 11.22 3.77 10.13
CA GLY A 16 11.52 3.35 8.76
C GLY A 16 12.80 2.53 8.62
N GLU A 17 13.87 2.92 9.32
CA GLU A 17 15.15 2.20 9.32
C GLU A 17 15.02 0.77 9.86
N GLU A 18 14.13 0.55 10.83
CA GLU A 18 13.87 -0.78 11.36
C GLU A 18 12.94 -1.58 10.45
N ALA A 19 11.97 -0.92 9.82
CA ALA A 19 11.13 -1.54 8.81
C ALA A 19 11.96 -2.03 7.61
N TYR A 20 12.97 -1.26 7.21
CA TYR A 20 13.87 -1.62 6.12
C TYR A 20 14.62 -2.93 6.37
N LYS A 21 15.00 -3.21 7.63
CA LYS A 21 15.67 -4.47 8.02
C LYS A 21 14.79 -5.72 7.86
N MET A 22 13.49 -5.55 7.65
CA MET A 22 12.56 -6.65 7.38
C MET A 22 12.47 -7.01 5.89
N LEU A 23 13.10 -6.22 5.03
CA LEU A 23 13.16 -6.46 3.60
C LEU A 23 14.34 -7.36 3.25
N ALA A 24 14.15 -8.21 2.25
CA ALA A 24 15.23 -9.00 1.70
C ALA A 24 16.22 -8.11 0.92
N PRO A 25 17.49 -8.51 0.78
CA PRO A 25 18.42 -7.83 -0.12
C PRO A 25 17.85 -7.73 -1.55
N GLY A 26 17.87 -6.52 -2.10
CA GLY A 26 17.32 -6.25 -3.44
C GLY A 26 15.79 -6.22 -3.52
N ALA A 27 15.09 -6.13 -2.38
CA ALA A 27 13.64 -6.01 -2.38
C ALA A 27 13.16 -4.76 -3.15
N ALA A 28 11.98 -4.91 -3.75
CA ALA A 28 11.28 -3.82 -4.42
C ALA A 28 10.00 -3.46 -3.65
N MET A 29 9.69 -2.17 -3.59
CA MET A 29 8.53 -1.68 -2.84
C MET A 29 7.74 -0.67 -3.65
N GLY A 30 6.49 -1.03 -3.96
CA GLY A 30 5.50 -0.14 -4.49
C GLY A 30 4.94 0.75 -3.38
N CYS A 31 4.75 2.03 -3.68
CA CYS A 31 4.18 2.99 -2.75
C CYS A 31 2.84 3.53 -3.27
N PRO A 32 1.81 3.72 -2.42
CA PRO A 32 0.61 4.44 -2.79
C PRO A 32 0.85 5.87 -3.29
N TRP A 33 1.98 6.50 -2.92
CA TRP A 33 2.40 7.79 -3.49
C TRP A 33 2.88 7.69 -4.95
N GLY A 34 3.16 6.48 -5.44
CA GLY A 34 3.51 6.18 -6.82
C GLY A 34 4.88 5.54 -6.95
N GLY A 35 5.06 4.78 -8.03
CA GLY A 35 6.36 4.17 -8.39
C GLY A 35 6.65 2.84 -7.70
N MET A 36 7.61 2.13 -8.28
CA MET A 36 8.29 1.00 -7.67
C MET A 36 9.67 1.48 -7.24
N HIS A 37 10.00 1.32 -5.97
CA HIS A 37 11.27 1.73 -5.39
C HIS A 37 12.20 0.52 -5.25
N HIS A 38 13.50 0.75 -5.39
CA HIS A 38 14.54 -0.28 -5.38
C HIS A 38 15.77 0.19 -4.60
N GLY A 39 16.43 -0.72 -3.90
CA GLY A 39 17.69 -0.44 -3.20
C GLY A 39 17.57 0.73 -2.22
N GLU A 40 18.51 1.69 -2.29
CA GLU A 40 18.58 2.86 -1.41
C GLU A 40 17.29 3.71 -1.42
N THR A 41 16.59 3.78 -2.56
CA THR A 41 15.34 4.55 -2.66
C THR A 41 14.22 3.99 -1.78
N VAL A 42 14.26 2.70 -1.44
CA VAL A 42 13.32 2.10 -0.48
C VAL A 42 13.65 2.56 0.93
N GLN A 43 14.94 2.57 1.29
CA GLN A 43 15.39 3.03 2.59
C GLN A 43 15.06 4.51 2.81
N GLU A 44 15.32 5.36 1.81
CA GLU A 44 14.96 6.78 1.83
C GLU A 44 13.46 6.98 2.00
N LEU A 45 12.65 6.28 1.21
CA LEU A 45 11.19 6.32 1.32
C LEU A 45 10.73 5.97 2.75
N LEU A 46 11.21 4.86 3.31
CA LEU A 46 10.82 4.42 4.65
C LEU A 46 11.29 5.40 5.73
N ARG A 47 12.49 5.97 5.60
CA ARG A 47 13.01 6.99 6.52
C ARG A 47 12.16 8.27 6.47
N ASP A 48 11.74 8.67 5.28
CA ASP A 48 10.96 9.90 5.08
C ASP A 48 9.49 9.76 5.48
N GLU A 49 8.95 8.54 5.55
CA GLU A 49 7.58 8.27 6.01
C GLU A 49 7.29 8.88 7.39
N THR A 50 8.29 9.00 8.26
CA THR A 50 8.17 9.67 9.58
C THR A 50 7.72 11.11 9.45
N ARG A 51 8.05 11.78 8.35
CA ARG A 51 7.70 13.18 8.05
C ARG A 51 6.40 13.31 7.25
N PHE A 52 5.82 12.22 6.77
CA PHE A 52 4.58 12.29 6.00
C PHE A 52 3.41 12.70 6.89
N VAL A 53 2.78 13.81 6.53
CA VAL A 53 1.59 14.34 7.22
C VAL A 53 0.38 13.41 7.04
N LYS A 54 0.29 12.71 5.91
CA LYS A 54 -0.85 11.81 5.58
C LYS A 54 -0.39 10.36 5.48
N ARG A 55 -0.39 9.66 6.61
CA ARG A 55 -0.06 8.23 6.71
C ARG A 55 -1.29 7.31 6.78
N GLY A 56 -2.48 7.79 6.38
CA GLY A 56 -3.71 6.97 6.43
C GLY A 56 -3.64 5.66 5.65
N TYR A 57 -2.75 5.53 4.67
CA TYR A 57 -2.50 4.24 4.00
C TYR A 57 -1.80 3.20 4.89
N LEU A 58 -1.22 3.61 6.02
CA LEU A 58 -0.61 2.72 7.02
C LEU A 58 -1.57 2.34 8.15
N ASP A 59 -2.80 2.88 8.14
CA ASP A 59 -3.83 2.57 9.13
C ASP A 59 -3.99 1.06 9.30
N HIS A 60 -4.28 0.64 10.52
CA HIS A 60 -4.43 -0.77 10.85
C HIS A 60 -5.65 -1.33 10.11
N VAL A 61 -5.38 -2.26 9.19
CA VAL A 61 -6.38 -3.01 8.43
C VAL A 61 -6.01 -4.48 8.45
N PRO A 62 -7.00 -5.40 8.33
CA PRO A 62 -6.73 -6.82 8.29
C PRO A 62 -5.76 -7.20 7.17
N ILE A 63 -4.84 -8.12 7.49
CA ILE A 63 -3.94 -8.76 6.54
C ILE A 63 -4.49 -10.15 6.26
N GLU A 64 -4.66 -10.47 4.99
CA GLU A 64 -5.18 -11.76 4.53
C GLU A 64 -4.03 -12.55 3.90
N LYS A 65 -3.86 -13.82 4.26
CA LYS A 65 -3.00 -14.75 3.53
C LYS A 65 -3.76 -15.22 2.28
N ILE A 66 -3.20 -14.99 1.09
CA ILE A 66 -3.83 -15.36 -0.18
C ILE A 66 -3.14 -16.51 -0.90
N ASP A 67 -1.88 -16.79 -0.56
CA ASP A 67 -1.14 -17.96 -1.05
C ASP A 67 -0.02 -18.30 -0.05
N GLU A 68 0.74 -19.36 -0.33
CA GLU A 68 2.00 -19.62 0.35
C GLU A 68 2.93 -18.39 0.24
N ASN A 69 3.40 -17.93 1.40
CA ASN A 69 4.24 -16.75 1.56
C ASN A 69 3.72 -15.44 0.92
N THR A 70 2.44 -15.38 0.56
CA THR A 70 1.83 -14.21 -0.08
C THR A 70 0.67 -13.68 0.76
N PHE A 71 0.76 -12.40 1.10
CA PHE A 71 -0.21 -11.71 1.95
C PHE A 71 -0.75 -10.48 1.24
N GLN A 72 -2.00 -10.09 1.51
CA GLN A 72 -2.55 -8.84 1.01
C GLN A 72 -3.20 -8.04 2.12
N ARG A 73 -3.32 -6.73 1.89
CA ARG A 73 -4.25 -5.88 2.62
C ARG A 73 -4.97 -4.95 1.68
N LYS A 74 -6.21 -4.61 2.03
CA LYS A 74 -7.03 -3.64 1.30
C LYS A 74 -7.40 -2.51 2.24
N PHE A 75 -7.22 -1.27 1.80
CA PHE A 75 -7.55 -0.09 2.59
C PHE A 75 -8.12 1.00 1.70
N LYS A 76 -8.93 1.88 2.29
CA LYS A 76 -9.48 3.06 1.62
C LYS A 76 -8.66 4.26 2.00
N TRP A 77 -8.09 4.96 1.02
CA TRP A 77 -7.26 6.12 1.30
C TRP A 77 -7.19 7.09 0.14
N ASP A 78 -7.52 8.36 0.41
CA ASP A 78 -7.34 9.46 -0.53
C ASP A 78 -5.99 10.13 -0.28
N ARG A 79 -5.07 10.01 -1.25
CA ARG A 79 -3.76 10.67 -1.20
C ARG A 79 -3.83 12.18 -1.47
N GLY A 80 -5.02 12.71 -1.74
CA GLY A 80 -5.27 14.14 -1.95
C GLY A 80 -4.84 14.64 -3.32
N MET A 81 -4.77 13.76 -4.30
CA MET A 81 -4.47 14.11 -5.69
C MET A 81 -5.69 13.86 -6.57
N SER A 82 -5.89 14.75 -7.54
CA SER A 82 -6.89 14.53 -8.60
C SER A 82 -6.39 13.40 -9.49
N GLU A 83 -7.08 12.27 -9.44
CA GLU A 83 -6.77 11.11 -10.27
C GLU A 83 -8.01 10.54 -10.90
N TYR A 84 -7.82 10.00 -12.10
CA TYR A 84 -8.83 9.21 -12.76
C TYR A 84 -9.33 8.07 -11.85
N GLY A 85 -10.65 7.99 -11.66
CA GLY A 85 -11.31 7.02 -10.78
C GLY A 85 -11.54 7.47 -9.32
N ASN A 86 -10.97 8.60 -8.89
CA ASN A 86 -11.32 9.21 -7.60
C ASN A 86 -12.55 10.10 -7.80
N SER A 87 -13.74 9.56 -7.55
CA SER A 87 -14.99 10.32 -7.57
C SER A 87 -15.57 10.48 -6.16
N GLY A 88 -15.72 11.74 -5.73
CA GLY A 88 -16.46 12.15 -4.54
C GLY A 88 -15.81 13.30 -3.74
N PHE A 89 -16.64 14.09 -3.06
CA PHE A 89 -16.20 15.17 -2.16
C PHE A 89 -15.74 14.62 -0.80
N LYS A 90 -14.80 15.30 -0.13
CA LYS A 90 -14.41 15.02 1.26
C LYS A 90 -15.67 14.89 2.13
N GLY A 91 -15.89 13.69 2.70
CA GLY A 91 -17.00 13.40 3.63
C GLY A 91 -18.17 12.62 3.04
N VAL A 92 -18.34 12.55 1.71
CA VAL A 92 -19.46 11.82 1.06
C VAL A 92 -19.00 10.96 -0.12
N GLY A 93 -17.72 11.05 -0.49
CA GLY A 93 -17.12 10.30 -1.58
C GLY A 93 -16.71 8.87 -1.23
N ILE A 94 -16.90 7.94 -2.16
CA ILE A 94 -16.29 6.60 -2.08
C ILE A 94 -14.79 6.78 -2.32
N LEU A 95 -14.01 6.73 -1.23
CA LEU A 95 -12.56 6.73 -1.25
C LEU A 95 -12.03 5.59 -2.13
N PRO A 96 -10.92 5.81 -2.86
CA PRO A 96 -10.32 4.75 -3.66
C PRO A 96 -9.82 3.64 -2.74
N VAL A 97 -10.03 2.41 -3.19
CA VAL A 97 -9.51 1.22 -2.52
C VAL A 97 -8.12 0.97 -3.07
N TRP A 98 -7.16 0.80 -2.18
CA TRP A 98 -5.81 0.35 -2.50
C TRP A 98 -5.66 -1.09 -2.07
N ARG A 99 -4.91 -1.84 -2.86
CA ARG A 99 -4.49 -3.20 -2.54
C ARG A 99 -2.99 -3.23 -2.51
N GLU A 100 -2.46 -3.62 -1.37
CA GLU A 100 -1.05 -3.98 -1.25
C GLU A 100 -0.90 -5.49 -1.15
N ILE A 101 0.13 -6.01 -1.81
CA ILE A 101 0.47 -7.43 -1.79
C ILE A 101 1.93 -7.55 -1.37
N TYR A 102 2.19 -8.48 -0.46
CA TYR A 102 3.47 -8.76 0.15
C TYR A 102 3.90 -10.16 -0.23
N PHE A 103 5.04 -10.26 -0.90
CA PHE A 103 5.71 -11.53 -1.19
C PHE A 103 6.85 -11.70 -0.19
N VAL A 104 6.73 -12.72 0.64
CA VAL A 104 7.71 -13.06 1.68
C VAL A 104 8.54 -14.24 1.19
N ASP A 105 9.82 -14.24 1.51
CA ASP A 105 10.73 -15.34 1.21
C ASP A 105 11.76 -15.40 2.34
N ASN A 106 12.01 -16.59 2.88
CA ASN A 106 12.94 -16.80 4.01
C ASN A 106 12.75 -15.80 5.17
N GLY A 107 11.49 -15.56 5.56
CA GLY A 107 11.13 -14.65 6.66
C GLY A 107 11.31 -13.15 6.37
N SER A 108 11.69 -12.78 5.15
CA SER A 108 11.91 -11.39 4.73
C SER A 108 11.00 -11.00 3.56
N ILE A 109 10.64 -9.73 3.44
CA ILE A 109 9.78 -9.25 2.35
C ILE A 109 10.63 -8.98 1.10
N ARG A 110 10.35 -9.66 -0.01
CA ARG A 110 11.05 -9.46 -1.30
C ARG A 110 10.36 -8.45 -2.22
N LEU A 111 9.04 -8.40 -2.19
CA LEU A 111 8.28 -7.50 -3.03
C LEU A 111 7.05 -7.02 -2.28
N VAL A 112 6.84 -5.70 -2.33
CA VAL A 112 5.57 -5.07 -1.97
C VAL A 112 5.01 -4.44 -3.24
N THR A 113 3.76 -4.74 -3.56
CA THR A 113 3.02 -3.99 -4.59
C THR A 113 2.03 -3.06 -3.91
N ALA A 114 1.67 -1.95 -4.57
CA ALA A 114 0.65 -1.02 -4.09
C ALA A 114 -0.17 -0.51 -5.28
N ASN A 115 -1.37 -1.07 -5.46
CA ASN A 115 -2.20 -0.81 -6.63
C ASN A 115 -3.54 -0.19 -6.22
N LYS A 116 -3.89 0.93 -6.85
CA LYS A 116 -5.25 1.45 -6.79
C LYS A 116 -6.19 0.48 -7.50
N GLN A 117 -7.19 -0.03 -6.79
CA GLN A 117 -8.26 -0.81 -7.38
C GLN A 117 -9.21 0.17 -8.07
N LEU A 118 -9.34 0.02 -9.39
CA LEU A 118 -10.33 0.78 -10.15
C LEU A 118 -11.73 0.44 -9.61
N LYS A 119 -12.59 1.45 -9.44
CA LYS A 119 -14.01 1.20 -9.16
C LYS A 119 -14.53 0.28 -10.26
N ASN A 120 -15.17 -0.83 -9.88
CA ASN A 120 -15.94 -1.62 -10.83
C ASN A 120 -16.85 -0.64 -11.58
N ARG A 121 -16.69 -0.59 -12.91
CA ARG A 121 -17.49 0.29 -13.77
C ARG A 121 -18.94 0.12 -13.35
N SER A 122 -19.62 1.25 -13.12
CA SER A 122 -21.00 1.23 -12.63
C SER A 122 -21.86 0.38 -13.55
N LEU A 123 -22.93 -0.21 -13.03
CA LEU A 123 -23.93 -0.95 -13.82
C LEU A 123 -24.38 -0.20 -15.08
N TRP A 124 -24.33 1.14 -15.08
CA TRP A 124 -24.60 2.00 -16.24
C TRP A 124 -23.69 1.75 -17.44
N HIS A 125 -22.43 1.36 -17.20
CA HIS A 125 -21.50 1.01 -18.27
C HIS A 125 -21.75 -0.42 -18.82
N VAL A 126 -22.34 -1.30 -18.01
CA VAL A 126 -22.84 -2.61 -18.48
C VAL A 126 -24.11 -2.42 -19.32
N LEU A 127 -24.87 -1.36 -19.07
CA LEU A 127 -26.07 -0.98 -19.82
C LEU A 127 -25.76 -0.09 -21.05
N GLY A 128 -24.49 0.15 -21.38
CA GLY A 128 -24.11 0.84 -22.62
C GLY A 128 -24.42 2.34 -22.67
N VAL A 129 -24.69 2.97 -21.53
CA VAL A 129 -24.92 4.43 -21.49
C VAL A 129 -23.58 5.09 -21.13
N SER A 130 -22.89 5.62 -22.15
CA SER A 130 -21.65 6.39 -22.04
C SER A 130 -21.92 7.88 -22.15
#